data_AF-A0AAE3VV05-F1
#
_entry.id   AF-A0AAE3VV05-F1
#
_cell.length_a   1.000
_cell.length_b   1.000
_cell.length_c   1.000
_cell.angle_alpha   90.00
_cell.angle_beta   90.00
_cell.angle_gamma   90.00
#
_symmetry.space_group_name_H-M   'P 1'
#
loop_
_entity.id
_entity.type
_entity.pdbx_description
1 polymer ?
#
loop_
_entity_poly.entity_id
_entity_poly.type
_entity_poly.pdbx_seq_one_letter_code
_entity_poly.pdbx_strand_id
1 'polypeptide(L)'
;MASQTYLLTDPDRTVVAARPVAVPGGRRVRRGWITEVRLPAGARLGRHGDALAGRVITVLGLGLLCATFTVLDLPAAARAACVALVAAFAWLGVAYRRTGRLARLVLAPGPAHVLTADEDRDDLHTAVRLAERVWAHRVALPAGDSARALGRTIEELAALLVQRQRLREIRAGLDRHSDAGLPGDSPAVLAARAQDARADALWSDLDGQVRRHLAALRVAAETGAGLIREMELGDAARRTRAALDDLGAPAPSTDAGLDSGFAAAYRDLAARYGRDLYS
;
A
#
# COMPACT_ATOMS: atom_id res chain seq x y z
N MET A 1 -22.13 1.59 -6.31
CA MET A 1 -20.95 2.43 -6.58
C MET A 1 -19.71 1.54 -6.54
N ALA A 2 -18.83 1.61 -7.54
CA ALA A 2 -17.62 0.77 -7.56
C ALA A 2 -16.73 1.10 -6.36
N SER A 3 -16.30 0.07 -5.62
CA SER A 3 -15.27 0.22 -4.58
C SER A 3 -14.00 0.75 -5.25
N GLN A 4 -13.56 1.94 -4.87
CA GLN A 4 -12.35 2.58 -5.39
C GLN A 4 -11.30 2.55 -4.29
N THR A 5 -10.09 2.09 -4.64
CA THR A 5 -8.96 2.14 -3.73
C THR A 5 -8.36 3.54 -3.74
N TYR A 6 -8.13 4.08 -2.55
CA TYR A 6 -7.51 5.38 -2.34
C TYR A 6 -6.07 5.17 -1.88
N LEU A 7 -5.14 5.81 -2.57
CA LEU A 7 -3.72 5.78 -2.27
C LEU A 7 -3.27 7.19 -1.89
N LEU A 8 -2.69 7.32 -0.72
CA LEU A 8 -2.15 8.57 -0.21
C LEU A 8 -0.67 8.35 0.08
N THR A 9 0.19 9.08 -0.64
CA THR A 9 1.65 8.91 -0.54
C THR A 9 2.28 10.16 0.08
N ASP A 10 3.17 9.95 1.04
CA ASP A 10 4.00 10.92 1.75
C ASP A 10 5.44 10.38 1.75
N PRO A 11 6.49 11.23 1.67
CA PRO A 11 7.89 10.78 1.81
C PRO A 11 8.17 9.86 3.01
N ASP A 12 7.38 9.94 4.08
CA ASP A 12 7.58 9.13 5.29
C ASP A 12 6.57 7.97 5.44
N ARG A 13 5.52 7.89 4.60
CA ARG A 13 4.50 6.83 4.68
C ARG A 13 3.61 6.72 3.45
N THR A 14 3.00 5.56 3.26
CA THR A 14 1.97 5.33 2.25
C THR A 14 0.72 4.76 2.90
N VAL A 15 -0.45 5.36 2.63
CA VAL A 15 -1.73 4.92 3.16
C VAL A 15 -2.60 4.38 2.04
N VAL A 16 -3.12 3.17 2.22
CA VAL A 16 -4.07 2.52 1.32
C VAL A 16 -5.41 2.39 2.05
N ALA A 17 -6.50 2.82 1.43
CA ALA A 17 -7.83 2.73 2.01
C ALA A 17 -8.88 2.35 0.97
N ALA A 18 -9.83 1.49 1.35
CA ALA A 18 -10.99 1.16 0.51
C ALA A 18 -12.06 2.27 0.46
N ARG A 19 -11.95 3.27 1.35
CA ARG A 19 -12.91 4.36 1.48
C ARG A 19 -12.26 5.71 1.17
N PRO A 20 -13.05 6.71 0.73
CA PRO A 20 -12.53 8.02 0.41
C PRO A 20 -11.78 8.64 1.58
N VAL A 21 -10.53 9.02 1.35
CA VAL A 21 -9.72 9.75 2.34
C VAL A 21 -9.87 11.25 2.09
N ALA A 22 -10.28 11.99 3.11
CA ALA A 22 -10.35 13.45 3.06
C ALA A 22 -9.07 14.05 3.63
N VAL A 23 -8.34 14.77 2.77
CA VAL A 23 -7.14 15.53 3.15
C VAL A 23 -7.46 17.01 2.94
N PRO A 24 -7.50 17.83 4.01
CA PRO A 24 -7.68 19.28 3.88
C PRO A 24 -6.62 19.88 2.96
N GLY A 25 -7.05 20.58 1.90
CA GLY A 25 -6.15 21.16 0.91
C GLY A 25 -5.43 20.16 0.00
N GLY A 26 -5.73 18.86 0.10
CA GLY A 26 -5.17 17.83 -0.78
C GLY A 26 -5.86 17.78 -2.14
N ARG A 27 -5.12 17.36 -3.18
CA ARG A 27 -5.66 17.18 -4.53
C ARG A 27 -5.90 15.69 -4.79
N ARG A 28 -7.10 15.34 -5.25
CA ARG A 28 -7.42 13.98 -5.69
C ARG A 28 -7.19 13.84 -7.19
N VAL A 29 -6.45 12.82 -7.60
CA VAL A 29 -6.19 12.48 -9.01
C VAL A 29 -6.69 11.06 -9.23
N ARG A 30 -7.78 10.94 -9.99
CA ARG A 30 -8.34 9.62 -10.34
C ARG A 30 -7.56 9.04 -11.52
N ARG A 31 -7.01 7.85 -11.35
CA ARG A 31 -6.28 7.08 -12.37
C ARG A 31 -6.99 5.76 -12.64
N GLY A 32 -8.15 5.83 -13.29
CA GLY A 32 -8.94 4.65 -13.64
C GLY A 32 -9.45 3.90 -12.41
N TRP A 33 -8.73 2.87 -11.99
CA TRP A 33 -9.04 1.95 -10.88
C TRP A 33 -8.63 2.47 -9.50
N ILE A 34 -7.68 3.42 -9.43
CA ILE A 34 -7.17 3.98 -8.17
C ILE A 34 -7.37 5.49 -8.09
N THR A 35 -7.59 6.02 -6.89
CA THR A 35 -7.59 7.47 -6.64
C THR A 35 -6.38 7.84 -5.79
N GLU A 36 -5.43 8.55 -6.40
CA GLU A 36 -4.26 9.09 -5.71
C GLU A 36 -4.66 10.39 -5.01
N VAL A 37 -4.42 10.48 -3.70
CA VAL A 37 -4.61 11.69 -2.90
C VAL A 37 -3.24 12.30 -2.65
N ARG A 38 -2.97 13.46 -3.26
CA ARG A 38 -1.73 14.20 -3.06
C ARG A 38 -1.89 15.22 -1.95
N LEU A 39 -0.89 15.27 -1.08
CA LEU A 39 -0.77 16.26 -0.03
C LEU A 39 -0.45 17.64 -0.63
N PRO A 40 -0.92 18.73 -0.02
CA PRO A 40 -0.45 20.07 -0.38
C PRO A 40 1.06 20.18 -0.15
N ALA A 41 1.73 21.01 -0.96
CA ALA A 41 3.19 21.16 -0.91
C ALA A 41 3.66 21.55 0.51
N GLY A 42 4.72 20.88 0.98
CA GLY A 42 5.29 21.09 2.32
C GLY A 42 4.50 20.45 3.47
N ALA A 43 3.34 19.85 3.19
CA ALA A 43 2.56 19.19 4.22
C ALA A 43 2.95 17.70 4.32
N ARG A 44 3.09 17.23 5.56
CA ARG A 44 3.36 15.83 5.88
C ARG A 44 2.21 15.27 6.69
N LEU A 45 1.97 13.98 6.56
CA LEU A 45 1.06 13.30 7.46
C LEU A 45 1.66 13.36 8.87
N GLY A 46 0.83 13.47 9.91
CA GLY A 46 1.28 13.47 11.32
C GLY A 46 1.24 12.05 11.90
N ARG A 47 2.24 11.62 12.69
CA ARG A 47 2.20 10.29 13.33
C ARG A 47 0.99 10.23 14.27
N HIS A 48 0.31 9.09 14.33
CA HIS A 48 -0.92 8.97 15.12
C HIS A 48 -0.65 9.07 16.65
N GLY A 49 0.53 8.64 17.10
CA GLY A 49 0.95 8.73 18.51
C GLY A 49 1.36 10.13 18.99
N ASP A 50 1.76 10.98 18.05
CA ASP A 50 2.29 12.33 18.31
C ASP A 50 1.23 13.30 18.83
N ALA A 51 -0.02 13.11 18.43
CA ALA A 51 -1.13 13.93 18.88
C ALA A 51 -1.55 13.62 20.34
N LEU A 52 -1.44 12.36 20.76
CA LEU A 52 -1.71 11.94 22.14
C LEU A 52 -0.55 12.32 23.06
N ALA A 53 0.69 12.07 22.63
CA ALA A 53 1.89 12.52 23.35
C ALA A 53 1.88 14.06 23.53
N GLY A 54 1.57 14.81 22.47
CA GLY A 54 1.43 16.26 22.56
C GLY A 54 0.35 16.70 23.56
N ARG A 55 -0.81 16.05 23.58
CA ARG A 55 -1.89 16.35 24.55
C ARG A 55 -1.49 16.03 25.99
N VAL A 56 -0.90 14.85 26.22
CA VAL A 56 -0.45 14.43 27.55
C VAL A 56 0.64 15.37 28.06
N ILE A 57 1.61 15.73 27.22
CA ILE A 57 2.64 16.72 27.55
C ILE A 57 2.02 18.09 27.86
N THR A 58 1.02 18.53 27.11
CA THR A 58 0.36 19.82 27.36
C THR A 58 -0.42 19.80 28.68
N VAL A 59 -1.14 18.71 28.98
CA VAL A 59 -1.91 18.56 30.22
C VAL A 59 -0.99 18.41 31.44
N LEU A 60 0.08 17.63 31.34
CA LEU A 60 1.08 17.51 32.41
C LEU A 60 1.82 18.83 32.64
N GLY A 61 2.20 19.54 31.57
CA GLY A 61 2.82 20.85 31.68
C GLY A 61 1.91 21.89 32.33
N LEU A 62 0.62 21.88 31.99
CA LEU A 62 -0.38 22.77 32.61
C LEU A 62 -0.66 22.38 34.08
N GLY A 63 -0.72 21.09 34.38
CA GLY A 63 -0.89 20.59 35.75
C GLY A 63 0.29 20.95 36.65
N LEU A 64 1.52 20.82 36.15
CA LEU A 64 2.74 21.23 36.84
C LEU A 64 2.77 22.75 37.07
N LEU A 65 2.35 23.55 36.08
CA LEU A 65 2.21 24.99 36.22
C LEU A 65 1.26 25.36 37.37
N CYS A 66 0.05 24.80 37.38
CA CYS A 66 -0.93 25.07 38.42
C CYS A 66 -0.40 24.67 39.81
N ALA A 67 0.29 23.53 39.93
CA ALA A 67 0.88 23.09 41.19
C ALA A 67 2.02 24.00 41.69
N THR A 68 2.86 24.51 40.79
CA THR A 68 3.95 25.44 41.18
C THR A 68 3.45 26.81 41.62
N PHE A 69 2.30 27.25 41.11
CA PHE A 69 1.70 28.55 41.47
C PHE A 69 0.90 28.52 42.78
N THR A 70 0.42 27.35 43.23
CA THR A 70 -0.44 27.24 44.42
C THR A 70 0.32 26.95 45.71
N VAL A 71 1.58 26.51 45.66
CA VAL A 71 2.27 25.93 46.85
C VAL A 71 3.48 26.71 47.35
N LEU A 72 4.07 27.66 46.60
CA LEU A 72 5.34 28.27 47.01
C LEU A 72 5.36 29.81 46.92
N ASP A 73 5.82 30.46 48.00
CA ASP A 73 6.34 31.83 48.02
C ASP A 73 7.65 31.94 47.22
N LEU A 74 7.56 31.67 45.91
CA LEU A 74 8.71 31.70 45.02
C LEU A 74 9.20 33.15 44.87
N PRO A 75 10.53 33.38 44.97
CA PRO A 75 11.11 34.68 44.66
C PRO A 75 10.78 35.06 43.21
N ALA A 76 10.70 36.37 42.92
CA ALA A 76 10.24 36.90 41.64
C ALA A 76 11.01 36.31 40.43
N ALA A 77 12.30 36.03 40.59
CA ALA A 77 13.14 35.40 39.56
C ALA A 77 12.67 33.99 39.17
N ALA A 78 12.22 33.18 40.14
CA ALA A 78 11.73 31.84 39.88
C ALA A 78 10.35 31.86 39.18
N ARG A 79 9.51 32.85 39.49
CA ARG A 79 8.24 33.06 38.77
C ARG A 79 8.50 33.42 37.30
N ALA A 80 9.46 34.30 37.02
CA ALA A 80 9.84 34.68 35.67
C ALA A 80 10.38 33.47 34.86
N ALA A 81 11.20 32.62 35.48
CA ALA A 81 11.72 31.40 34.86
C ALA A 81 10.60 30.40 34.50
N CYS A 82 9.62 30.20 35.40
CA CYS A 82 8.45 29.37 35.11
C CYS A 82 7.62 29.92 33.95
N VAL A 83 7.35 31.22 33.92
CA VAL A 83 6.61 31.86 32.82
C VAL A 83 7.35 31.72 31.48
N ALA A 84 8.68 31.88 31.46
CA ALA A 84 9.49 31.70 30.26
C ALA A 84 9.46 30.25 29.75
N LEU A 85 9.56 29.26 30.64
CA LEU A 85 9.43 27.84 30.29
C LEU A 85 8.06 27.51 29.68
N VAL A 86 7.02 28.16 30.18
CA VAL A 86 5.64 27.96 29.72
C VAL A 86 5.40 28.64 28.40
N ALA A 87 5.93 29.84 28.22
CA ALA A 87 5.94 30.51 26.91
C ALA A 87 6.70 29.66 25.88
N ALA A 88 7.85 29.08 26.24
CA ALA A 88 8.60 28.17 25.40
C ALA A 88 7.80 26.89 25.08
N PHE A 89 7.13 26.28 26.07
CA PHE A 89 6.28 25.09 25.87
C PHE A 89 5.04 25.39 25.02
N ALA A 90 4.38 26.52 25.25
CA ALA A 90 3.24 26.98 24.46
C ALA A 90 3.66 27.27 23.02
N TRP A 91 4.82 27.91 22.84
CA TRP A 91 5.38 28.18 21.52
C TRP A 91 5.79 26.90 20.80
N LEU A 92 6.40 25.94 21.51
CA LEU A 92 6.71 24.62 20.99
C LEU A 92 5.42 23.87 20.60
N GLY A 93 4.35 23.96 21.41
CA GLY A 93 3.04 23.42 21.09
C GLY A 93 2.37 24.08 19.88
N VAL A 94 2.55 25.39 19.69
CA VAL A 94 2.07 26.13 18.51
C VAL A 94 2.89 25.78 17.26
N ALA A 95 4.22 25.70 17.39
CA ALA A 95 5.12 25.26 16.32
C ALA A 95 4.85 23.81 15.91
N TYR A 96 4.57 22.94 16.88
CA TYR A 96 4.16 21.55 16.66
C TYR A 96 2.78 21.45 16.02
N ARG A 97 1.83 22.31 16.41
CA ARG A 97 0.52 22.42 15.74
C ARG A 97 0.63 22.97 14.32
N ARG A 98 1.59 23.87 14.04
CA ARG A 98 1.82 24.41 12.69
C ARG A 98 2.46 23.37 11.77
N THR A 99 3.35 22.54 12.28
CA THR A 99 4.02 21.46 11.51
C THR A 99 3.15 20.20 11.39
N GLY A 100 2.36 19.86 12.41
CA GLY A 100 1.49 18.67 12.45
C GLY A 100 0.06 18.86 11.91
N ARG A 101 -0.21 19.89 11.09
CA ARG A 101 -1.59 20.28 10.70
C ARG A 101 -2.35 19.26 9.83
N LEU A 102 -1.70 18.20 9.36
CA LEU A 102 -2.38 17.04 8.73
C LEU A 102 -2.39 15.77 9.61
N ALA A 103 -2.08 15.88 10.91
CA ALA A 103 -2.16 14.77 11.86
C ALA A 103 -3.59 14.20 12.02
N ARG A 104 -4.61 14.95 11.59
CA ARG A 104 -5.96 14.43 11.38
C ARG A 104 -6.19 14.20 9.90
N LEU A 105 -5.64 13.10 9.40
CA LEU A 105 -6.34 12.42 8.31
C LEU A 105 -7.73 12.08 8.84
N VAL A 106 -8.76 12.67 8.26
CA VAL A 106 -10.12 12.17 8.44
C VAL A 106 -10.21 10.94 7.54
N LEU A 107 -9.60 9.85 8.04
CA LEU A 107 -9.90 8.52 7.54
C LEU A 107 -11.36 8.28 7.91
N ALA A 108 -12.23 8.18 6.90
CA ALA A 108 -13.57 7.68 7.12
C ALA A 108 -13.46 6.32 7.85
N PRO A 109 -14.35 6.01 8.80
CA PRO A 109 -14.30 4.74 9.53
C PRO A 109 -14.25 3.59 8.51
N GLY A 110 -13.18 2.80 8.52
CA GLY A 110 -12.91 1.76 7.54
C GLY A 110 -11.46 1.25 7.65
N PRO A 111 -11.16 0.07 7.09
CA PRO A 111 -9.80 -0.46 7.09
C PRO A 111 -8.91 0.49 6.27
N ALA A 112 -7.87 1.00 6.93
CA ALA A 112 -6.83 1.79 6.32
C ALA A 112 -5.48 1.18 6.71
N HIS A 113 -4.67 0.89 5.71
CA HIS A 113 -3.37 0.27 5.86
C HIS A 113 -2.30 1.34 5.72
N VAL A 114 -1.51 1.54 6.77
CA VAL A 114 -0.46 2.57 6.82
C VAL A 114 0.88 1.87 6.78
N LEU A 115 1.63 2.10 5.70
CA LEU A 115 2.98 1.62 5.51
C LEU A 115 3.97 2.73 5.82
N THR A 116 4.96 2.42 6.65
CA THR A 116 5.97 3.37 7.17
C THR A 116 7.40 2.99 6.82
N ALA A 117 7.66 1.71 6.55
CA ALA A 117 8.99 1.19 6.28
C ALA A 117 9.23 1.21 4.76
N ASP A 118 10.43 1.63 4.36
CA ASP A 118 10.79 1.87 2.95
C ASP A 118 10.59 0.62 2.09
N GLU A 119 11.07 -0.53 2.55
CA GLU A 119 10.91 -1.82 1.86
C GLU A 119 9.44 -2.16 1.56
N ASP A 120 8.55 -1.97 2.55
CA ASP A 120 7.13 -2.25 2.39
C ASP A 120 6.46 -1.26 1.43
N ARG A 121 6.93 -0.01 1.41
CA ARG A 121 6.44 1.02 0.47
C ARG A 121 6.91 0.73 -0.95
N ASP A 122 8.14 0.29 -1.14
CA ASP A 122 8.70 -0.08 -2.45
C ASP A 122 7.99 -1.28 -3.06
N ASP A 123 7.65 -2.29 -2.25
CA ASP A 123 6.84 -3.43 -2.67
C ASP A 123 5.43 -2.99 -3.10
N LEU A 124 4.77 -2.14 -2.32
CA LEU A 124 3.48 -1.57 -2.70
C LEU A 124 3.57 -0.74 -3.99
N HIS A 125 4.59 0.11 -4.14
CA HIS A 125 4.80 0.90 -5.35
C HIS A 125 5.03 0.00 -6.57
N THR A 126 5.77 -1.09 -6.40
CA THR A 126 5.95 -2.10 -7.45
C THR A 126 4.64 -2.75 -7.82
N ALA A 127 3.82 -3.15 -6.85
CA ALA A 127 2.48 -3.70 -7.10
C ALA A 127 1.58 -2.71 -7.85
N VAL A 128 1.56 -1.44 -7.43
CA VAL A 128 0.77 -0.38 -8.10
C VAL A 128 1.22 -0.20 -9.55
N ARG A 129 2.53 -0.18 -9.84
CA ARG A 129 3.02 -0.10 -11.23
C ARG A 129 2.61 -1.31 -12.07
N LEU A 130 2.67 -2.52 -11.49
CA LEU A 130 2.20 -3.73 -12.18
C LEU A 130 0.69 -3.68 -12.45
N ALA A 131 -0.11 -3.26 -11.47
CA ALA A 131 -1.54 -3.08 -11.62
C ALA A 131 -1.90 -1.97 -12.63
N GLU A 132 -1.13 -0.87 -12.69
CA GLU A 132 -1.27 0.15 -13.74
C GLU A 132 -1.00 -0.43 -15.14
N ARG A 133 -0.02 -1.32 -15.29
CA ARG A 133 0.23 -2.04 -16.56
C ARG A 133 -0.93 -2.95 -16.92
N VAL A 134 -1.44 -3.76 -15.99
CA VAL A 134 -2.64 -4.58 -16.21
C VAL A 134 -3.81 -3.71 -16.66
N TRP A 135 -4.02 -2.57 -16.00
CA TRP A 135 -5.08 -1.63 -16.32
C TRP A 135 -4.91 -0.91 -17.67
N ALA A 136 -3.68 -0.70 -18.13
CA ALA A 136 -3.41 -0.14 -19.46
C ALA A 136 -3.93 -1.08 -20.57
N HIS A 137 -3.86 -2.40 -20.34
CA HIS A 137 -4.31 -3.44 -21.27
C HIS A 137 -5.79 -3.83 -21.10
N ARG A 138 -6.57 -3.04 -20.35
CA ARG A 138 -7.98 -3.35 -20.02
C ARG A 138 -8.96 -3.35 -21.20
N VAL A 139 -8.55 -2.93 -22.39
CA VAL A 139 -9.44 -2.92 -23.58
C VAL A 139 -9.98 -4.32 -23.88
N ALA A 140 -9.25 -5.36 -23.46
CA ALA A 140 -9.67 -6.76 -23.53
C ALA A 140 -10.49 -7.26 -22.31
N LEU A 141 -10.80 -6.42 -21.32
CA LEU A 141 -11.41 -6.83 -20.05
C LEU A 141 -12.74 -6.10 -19.77
N PRO A 142 -13.72 -6.74 -19.09
CA PRO A 142 -14.91 -6.06 -18.59
C PRO A 142 -14.53 -4.92 -17.62
N ALA A 143 -14.92 -3.69 -17.95
CA ALA A 143 -14.40 -2.47 -17.30
C ALA A 143 -14.76 -2.32 -15.80
N GLY A 144 -15.87 -2.93 -15.35
CA GLY A 144 -16.39 -2.76 -13.98
C GLY A 144 -15.80 -3.71 -12.94
N ASP A 145 -15.48 -4.94 -13.33
CA ASP A 145 -15.00 -5.98 -12.41
C ASP A 145 -13.49 -5.91 -12.23
N SER A 146 -12.78 -5.60 -13.31
CA SER A 146 -11.32 -5.48 -13.33
C SER A 146 -10.81 -4.37 -12.38
N ALA A 147 -11.50 -3.24 -12.33
CA ALA A 147 -11.11 -2.14 -11.42
C ALA A 147 -11.26 -2.53 -9.95
N ARG A 148 -12.34 -3.25 -9.61
CA ARG A 148 -12.61 -3.72 -8.24
C ARG A 148 -11.65 -4.83 -7.83
N ALA A 149 -11.35 -5.75 -8.73
CA ALA A 149 -10.40 -6.82 -8.51
C ALA A 149 -8.99 -6.25 -8.22
N LEU A 150 -8.49 -5.36 -9.09
CA LEU A 150 -7.19 -4.70 -8.87
C LEU A 150 -7.16 -3.91 -7.56
N GLY A 151 -8.22 -3.15 -7.28
CA GLY A 151 -8.35 -2.40 -6.04
C GLY A 151 -8.27 -3.28 -4.79
N ARG A 152 -8.95 -4.43 -4.81
CA ARG A 152 -8.94 -5.43 -3.73
C ARG A 152 -7.57 -6.09 -3.58
N THR A 153 -6.93 -6.49 -4.69
CA THR A 153 -5.60 -7.10 -4.64
C THR A 153 -4.57 -6.16 -4.00
N ILE A 154 -4.65 -4.86 -4.27
CA ILE A 154 -3.77 -3.87 -3.65
C ILE A 154 -4.09 -3.66 -2.16
N GLU A 155 -5.38 -3.70 -1.78
CA GLU A 155 -5.79 -3.64 -0.38
C GLU A 155 -5.30 -4.86 0.41
N GLU A 156 -5.48 -6.07 -0.13
CA GLU A 156 -5.00 -7.33 0.45
C GLU A 156 -3.48 -7.31 0.62
N LEU A 157 -2.74 -6.90 -0.41
CA LEU A 157 -1.29 -6.75 -0.32
C LEU A 157 -0.90 -5.72 0.75
N ALA A 158 -1.56 -4.57 0.81
CA ALA A 158 -1.30 -3.56 1.83
C ALA A 158 -1.56 -4.09 3.26
N ALA A 159 -2.58 -4.93 3.43
CA ALA A 159 -2.86 -5.60 4.70
C ALA A 159 -1.73 -6.55 5.11
N LEU A 160 -1.22 -7.38 4.18
CA LEU A 160 -0.08 -8.26 4.42
C LEU A 160 1.19 -7.48 4.77
N LEU A 161 1.44 -6.37 4.06
CA LEU A 161 2.60 -5.50 4.34
C LEU A 161 2.51 -4.87 5.74
N VAL A 162 1.31 -4.43 6.18
CA VAL A 162 1.12 -3.95 7.56
C VAL A 162 1.39 -5.05 8.59
N GLN A 163 0.97 -6.29 8.31
CA GLN A 163 1.29 -7.43 9.17
C GLN A 163 2.81 -7.67 9.23
N ARG A 164 3.50 -7.49 8.10
CA ARG A 164 4.97 -7.67 7.99
C ARG A 164 5.68 -6.64 8.85
N GLN A 165 5.25 -5.39 8.82
CA GLN A 165 5.76 -4.34 9.69
C GLN A 165 5.60 -4.65 11.18
N ARG A 166 4.40 -5.08 11.58
CA ARG A 166 4.13 -5.46 12.98
C ARG A 166 5.00 -6.64 13.42
N LEU A 167 5.19 -7.62 12.55
CA LEU A 167 6.06 -8.76 12.86
C LEU A 167 7.53 -8.35 12.97
N ARG A 168 8.00 -7.41 12.14
CA ARG A 168 9.34 -6.83 12.24
C ARG A 168 9.54 -6.12 13.59
N GLU A 169 8.53 -5.37 14.05
CA GLU A 169 8.54 -4.72 15.37
C GLU A 169 8.56 -5.74 16.52
N ILE A 170 7.78 -6.82 16.41
CA ILE A 170 7.77 -7.91 17.40
C ILE A 170 9.15 -8.59 17.47
N ARG A 171 9.74 -8.94 16.32
CA ARG A 171 11.07 -9.56 16.26
C ARG A 171 12.16 -8.68 16.87
N ALA A 172 12.20 -7.40 16.46
CA ALA A 172 13.10 -6.43 17.08
C ALA A 172 12.84 -6.25 18.59
N GLY A 173 11.60 -6.47 19.03
CA GLY A 173 11.22 -6.52 20.44
C GLY A 173 11.81 -7.74 21.16
N LEU A 174 11.72 -8.94 20.57
CA LEU A 174 12.27 -10.18 21.12
C LEU A 174 13.80 -10.14 21.19
N ASP A 175 14.46 -9.67 20.14
CA ASP A 175 15.91 -9.55 20.07
C ASP A 175 16.46 -8.70 21.22
N ARG A 176 15.83 -7.55 21.51
CA ARG A 176 16.23 -6.67 22.63
C ARG A 176 16.20 -7.33 24.00
N HIS A 177 15.41 -8.38 24.19
CA HIS A 177 15.27 -9.07 25.48
C HIS A 177 16.03 -10.41 25.52
N SER A 178 16.58 -10.86 24.40
CA SER A 178 17.34 -12.11 24.32
C SER A 178 18.65 -12.07 25.13
N ASP A 179 19.25 -10.89 25.26
CA ASP A 179 20.53 -10.66 25.95
C ASP A 179 20.37 -10.15 27.40
N ALA A 180 19.23 -10.38 28.05
CA ALA A 180 18.95 -9.87 29.40
C ALA A 180 19.81 -10.48 30.54
N GLY A 181 20.93 -11.16 30.23
CA GLY A 181 21.86 -11.74 31.21
C GLY A 181 21.31 -12.94 31.97
N LEU A 182 20.21 -13.54 31.52
CA LEU A 182 19.62 -14.72 32.14
C LEU A 182 20.36 -16.01 31.71
N PRO A 183 20.41 -17.04 32.58
CA PRO A 183 20.94 -18.36 32.19
C PRO A 183 20.18 -18.93 30.97
N GLY A 184 20.90 -19.56 30.06
CA GLY A 184 20.35 -20.07 28.80
C GLY A 184 19.22 -21.11 28.94
N ASP A 185 19.17 -21.80 30.08
CA ASP A 185 18.17 -22.82 30.40
C ASP A 185 17.00 -22.28 31.25
N SER A 186 17.01 -20.97 31.53
CA SER A 186 15.89 -20.32 32.21
C SER A 186 14.60 -20.51 31.42
N PRO A 187 13.46 -20.84 32.06
CA PRO A 187 12.17 -20.96 31.38
C PRO A 187 11.80 -19.73 30.54
N ALA A 188 12.23 -18.53 30.97
CA ALA A 188 12.01 -17.30 30.22
C ALA A 188 12.79 -17.26 28.90
N VAL A 189 14.05 -17.72 28.90
CA VAL A 189 14.89 -17.78 27.69
C VAL A 189 14.39 -18.85 26.73
N LEU A 190 13.99 -20.02 27.25
CA LEU A 190 13.39 -21.08 26.43
C LEU A 190 12.06 -20.63 25.79
N ALA A 191 11.22 -19.92 26.54
CA ALA A 191 9.98 -19.35 26.01
C ALA A 191 10.24 -18.29 24.94
N ALA A 192 11.22 -17.40 25.15
CA ALA A 192 11.62 -16.39 24.17
C ALA A 192 12.13 -17.04 22.87
N ARG A 193 13.00 -18.06 22.95
CA ARG A 193 13.46 -18.84 21.78
C ARG A 193 12.31 -19.50 21.02
N ALA A 194 11.33 -20.05 21.73
CA ALA A 194 10.15 -20.63 21.11
C ALA A 194 9.27 -19.58 20.42
N GLN A 195 9.15 -18.38 20.98
CA GLN A 195 8.46 -17.26 20.36
C GLN A 195 9.20 -16.74 19.12
N ASP A 196 10.53 -16.67 19.18
CA ASP A 196 11.37 -16.25 18.07
C ASP A 196 11.26 -17.22 16.88
N ALA A 197 11.38 -18.53 17.12
CA ALA A 197 11.17 -19.54 16.09
C ALA A 197 9.78 -19.46 15.44
N ARG A 198 8.73 -19.13 16.21
CA ARG A 198 7.38 -18.90 15.68
C ARG A 198 7.32 -17.61 14.86
N ALA A 199 7.95 -16.54 15.32
CA ALA A 199 8.01 -15.27 14.61
C ALA A 199 8.74 -15.41 13.26
N ASP A 200 9.82 -16.19 13.21
CA ASP A 200 10.55 -16.51 11.98
C ASP A 200 9.72 -17.34 10.99
N ALA A 201 9.01 -18.36 11.49
CA ALA A 201 8.12 -19.15 10.64
C ALA A 201 6.99 -18.28 10.04
N LEU A 202 6.37 -17.43 10.85
CA LEU A 202 5.36 -16.48 10.39
C LEU A 202 5.94 -15.46 9.40
N TRP A 203 7.18 -15.02 9.61
CA TRP A 203 7.86 -14.08 8.73
C TRP A 203 8.08 -14.69 7.35
N SER A 204 8.62 -15.91 7.32
CA SER A 204 8.85 -16.63 6.06
C SER A 204 7.56 -16.88 5.29
N ASP A 205 6.47 -17.26 5.97
CA ASP A 205 5.18 -17.47 5.31
C ASP A 205 4.62 -16.17 4.74
N LEU A 206 4.61 -15.10 5.54
CA LEU A 206 4.09 -13.80 5.13
C LEU A 206 4.89 -13.21 3.95
N ASP A 207 6.22 -13.31 3.99
CA ASP A 207 7.07 -12.90 2.88
C ASP A 207 6.81 -13.74 1.62
N GLY A 208 6.57 -15.04 1.79
CA GLY A 208 6.09 -15.92 0.72
C GLY A 208 4.76 -15.45 0.13
N GLN A 209 3.79 -15.04 0.95
CA GLN A 209 2.51 -14.50 0.50
C GLN A 209 2.67 -13.21 -0.31
N VAL A 210 3.48 -12.27 0.18
CA VAL A 210 3.80 -11.00 -0.52
C VAL A 210 4.42 -11.29 -1.89
N ARG A 211 5.43 -12.17 -1.95
CA ARG A 211 6.07 -12.57 -3.21
C ARG A 211 5.09 -13.23 -4.19
N ARG A 212 4.19 -14.09 -3.71
CA ARG A 212 3.14 -14.71 -4.54
C ARG A 212 2.20 -13.67 -5.15
N HIS A 213 1.76 -12.67 -4.39
CA HIS A 213 0.93 -11.58 -4.93
C HIS A 213 1.66 -10.73 -5.97
N LEU A 214 2.91 -10.35 -5.71
CA LEU A 214 3.71 -9.60 -6.68
C LEU A 214 3.97 -10.41 -7.96
N ALA A 215 4.25 -11.71 -7.83
CA ALA A 215 4.42 -12.61 -8.97
C ALA A 215 3.12 -12.74 -9.78
N ALA A 216 1.97 -12.90 -9.13
CA ALA A 216 0.67 -12.98 -9.80
C ALA A 216 0.35 -11.70 -10.58
N LEU A 217 0.59 -10.51 -9.99
CA LEU A 217 0.43 -9.22 -10.69
C LEU A 217 1.39 -9.08 -11.87
N ARG A 218 2.63 -9.57 -11.74
CA ARG A 218 3.61 -9.55 -12.83
C ARG A 218 3.18 -10.43 -13.99
N VAL A 219 2.79 -11.68 -13.72
CA VAL A 219 2.28 -12.61 -14.73
C VAL A 219 1.05 -12.01 -15.41
N ALA A 220 0.10 -11.45 -14.65
CA ALA A 220 -1.07 -10.79 -15.23
C ALA A 220 -0.70 -9.62 -16.15
N ALA A 221 0.30 -8.79 -15.77
CA ALA A 221 0.77 -7.69 -16.60
C ALA A 221 1.46 -8.17 -17.89
N GLU A 222 2.22 -9.26 -17.82
CA GLU A 222 2.91 -9.87 -18.97
C GLU A 222 1.92 -10.53 -19.92
N THR A 223 0.94 -11.28 -19.40
CA THR A 223 -0.14 -11.90 -20.19
C THR A 223 -0.96 -10.84 -20.91
N GLY A 224 -1.33 -9.76 -20.21
CA GLY A 224 -2.06 -8.64 -20.83
C GLY A 224 -1.28 -8.00 -21.98
N ALA A 225 0.04 -7.82 -21.82
CA ALA A 225 0.90 -7.29 -22.88
C ALA A 225 1.11 -8.28 -24.04
N GLY A 226 1.07 -9.59 -23.78
CA GLY A 226 1.10 -10.63 -24.81
C GLY A 226 -0.15 -10.62 -25.68
N LEU A 227 -1.32 -10.59 -25.04
CA LEU A 227 -2.62 -10.58 -25.72
C LEU A 227 -2.79 -9.37 -26.66
N ILE A 228 -2.39 -8.18 -26.21
CA ILE A 228 -2.46 -6.96 -27.04
C ILE A 228 -1.56 -7.09 -28.27
N ARG A 229 -0.33 -7.62 -28.11
CA ARG A 229 0.58 -7.86 -29.25
C ARG A 229 0.00 -8.84 -30.25
N GLU A 230 -0.66 -9.90 -29.77
CA GLU A 230 -1.34 -10.88 -30.62
C GLU A 230 -2.52 -10.25 -31.39
N MET A 231 -3.31 -9.41 -30.72
CA MET A 231 -4.40 -8.66 -31.37
C MET A 231 -3.88 -7.70 -32.45
N GLU A 232 -2.83 -6.93 -32.15
CA GLU A 232 -2.18 -6.02 -33.09
C GLU A 232 -1.61 -6.76 -34.31
N LEU A 233 -0.99 -7.93 -34.08
CA LEU A 233 -0.49 -8.79 -35.15
C LEU A 233 -1.63 -9.33 -36.01
N GLY A 234 -2.73 -9.75 -35.38
CA GLY A 234 -3.95 -10.18 -36.09
C GLY A 234 -4.57 -9.06 -36.93
N ASP A 235 -4.62 -7.83 -36.41
CA ASP A 235 -5.11 -6.65 -37.15
C ASP A 235 -4.18 -6.26 -38.30
N ALA A 236 -2.86 -6.36 -38.11
CA ALA A 236 -1.89 -6.15 -39.18
C ALA A 236 -2.06 -7.20 -40.28
N ALA A 237 -2.17 -8.49 -39.92
CA ALA A 237 -2.37 -9.58 -40.87
C ALA A 237 -3.67 -9.42 -41.67
N ARG A 238 -4.78 -9.03 -41.01
CA ARG A 238 -6.05 -8.73 -41.68
C ARG A 238 -5.91 -7.57 -42.68
N ARG A 239 -5.24 -6.48 -42.29
CA ARG A 239 -5.00 -5.32 -43.16
C ARG A 239 -4.13 -5.67 -44.37
N THR A 240 -3.05 -6.43 -44.16
CA THR A 240 -2.19 -6.88 -45.25
C THR A 240 -2.95 -7.80 -46.20
N ARG A 241 -3.77 -8.72 -45.68
CA ARG A 241 -4.60 -9.59 -46.52
C ARG A 241 -5.58 -8.78 -47.38
N ALA A 242 -6.31 -7.84 -46.79
CA ALA A 242 -7.22 -6.97 -47.54
C ALA A 242 -6.47 -6.18 -48.64
N ALA A 243 -5.29 -5.64 -48.35
CA ALA A 243 -4.49 -4.93 -49.34
C ALA A 243 -3.96 -5.83 -50.47
N LEU A 244 -3.62 -7.09 -50.17
CA LEU A 244 -3.21 -8.08 -51.16
C LEU A 244 -4.38 -8.52 -52.04
N ASP A 245 -5.55 -8.73 -51.44
CA ASP A 245 -6.79 -9.06 -52.15
C ASP A 245 -7.17 -7.91 -53.11
N ASP A 246 -7.03 -6.66 -52.69
CA ASP A 246 -7.25 -5.46 -53.53
C ASP A 246 -6.27 -5.37 -54.71
N LEU A 247 -5.04 -5.86 -54.53
CA LEU A 247 -4.01 -5.90 -55.59
C LEU A 247 -4.15 -7.12 -56.53
N GLY A 248 -5.15 -7.98 -56.31
CA GLY A 248 -5.36 -9.20 -57.09
C GLY A 248 -4.26 -10.25 -56.90
N ALA A 249 -3.53 -10.19 -55.77
CA ALA A 249 -2.52 -11.19 -55.48
C ALA A 249 -3.19 -12.56 -55.27
N PRO A 250 -2.69 -13.64 -55.89
CA PRO A 250 -3.22 -14.98 -55.66
C PRO A 250 -3.08 -15.32 -54.18
N ALA A 251 -4.17 -15.80 -53.57
CA ALA A 251 -4.14 -16.22 -52.18
C ALA A 251 -3.02 -17.27 -51.99
N PRO A 252 -2.21 -17.16 -50.91
CA PRO A 252 -1.22 -18.18 -50.63
C PRO A 252 -1.93 -19.53 -50.53
N SER A 253 -1.44 -20.53 -51.25
CA SER A 253 -1.95 -21.89 -51.18
C SER A 253 -1.66 -22.44 -49.79
N THR A 254 -2.60 -22.24 -48.87
CA THR A 254 -2.53 -22.81 -47.54
C THR A 254 -2.64 -24.33 -47.69
N ASP A 255 -1.53 -25.04 -47.52
CA ASP A 255 -1.56 -26.49 -47.39
C ASP A 255 -2.54 -26.84 -46.26
N ALA A 256 -3.64 -27.51 -46.61
CA ALA A 256 -4.83 -27.72 -45.79
C ALA A 256 -4.59 -28.45 -44.45
N GLY A 257 -3.37 -28.91 -44.19
CA GLY A 257 -2.97 -29.58 -42.96
C GLY A 257 -2.81 -28.65 -41.75
N LEU A 258 -2.31 -27.41 -41.94
CA LEU A 258 -1.94 -26.54 -40.81
C LEU A 258 -3.15 -25.83 -40.16
N ASP A 259 -4.15 -25.42 -40.94
CA ASP A 259 -5.35 -24.74 -40.43
C ASP A 259 -6.21 -25.66 -39.53
N SER A 260 -6.25 -26.96 -39.81
CA SER A 260 -7.01 -27.91 -39.00
C SER A 260 -6.42 -28.08 -37.58
N GLY A 261 -5.09 -28.05 -37.46
CA GLY A 261 -4.38 -28.16 -36.18
C GLY A 261 -4.52 -26.91 -35.33
N PHE A 262 -4.38 -25.72 -35.93
CA PHE A 262 -4.58 -24.45 -35.22
C PHE A 262 -6.03 -24.25 -34.77
N ALA A 263 -7.01 -24.57 -35.62
CA ALA A 263 -8.44 -24.49 -35.26
C ALA A 263 -8.85 -25.52 -34.18
N ALA A 264 -8.17 -26.67 -34.10
CA ALA A 264 -8.35 -27.62 -33.01
C ALA A 264 -7.72 -27.11 -31.70
N ALA A 265 -6.51 -26.55 -31.76
CA ALA A 265 -5.83 -26.00 -30.60
C ALA A 265 -6.57 -24.80 -29.98
N TYR A 266 -7.08 -23.86 -30.79
CA TYR A 266 -7.90 -22.75 -30.27
C TYR A 266 -9.24 -23.21 -29.70
N ARG A 267 -9.88 -24.26 -30.28
CA ARG A 267 -11.09 -24.84 -29.70
C ARG A 267 -10.82 -25.53 -28.36
N ASP A 268 -9.70 -26.23 -28.22
CA ASP A 268 -9.31 -26.83 -26.93
C ASP A 268 -9.00 -25.76 -25.88
N LEU A 269 -8.28 -24.70 -26.27
CA LEU A 269 -8.00 -23.56 -25.39
C LEU A 269 -9.30 -22.85 -24.94
N ALA A 270 -10.22 -22.57 -25.87
CA ALA A 270 -11.51 -21.97 -25.56
C ALA A 270 -12.40 -22.88 -24.70
N ALA A 271 -12.36 -24.20 -24.90
CA ALA A 271 -13.08 -25.15 -24.05
C ALA A 271 -12.49 -25.22 -22.63
N ARG A 272 -11.16 -25.11 -22.50
CA ARG A 272 -10.43 -25.22 -21.23
C ARG A 272 -10.49 -23.94 -20.38
N TYR A 273 -10.60 -22.76 -21.00
CA TYR A 273 -10.60 -21.48 -20.28
C TYR A 273 -11.91 -20.68 -20.42
N GLY A 274 -12.79 -21.01 -21.37
CA GLY A 274 -14.05 -20.30 -21.59
C GLY A 274 -15.21 -20.75 -20.69
N ARG A 275 -15.12 -21.93 -20.07
CA ARG A 275 -16.17 -22.45 -19.16
C ARG A 275 -16.11 -21.87 -17.75
N ASP A 276 -14.92 -21.53 -17.26
CA ASP A 276 -14.72 -21.08 -15.88
C ASP A 276 -14.92 -19.57 -15.68
N LEU A 277 -15.25 -18.82 -16.75
CA LEU A 277 -15.51 -17.38 -16.69
C LEU A 277 -16.98 -17.02 -16.43
N TYR A 278 -17.88 -18.01 -16.38
CA TYR A 278 -19.33 -17.81 -16.23
C TYR A 278 -20.01 -18.73 -15.20
N SER A 279 -19.25 -19.44 -14.37
CA SER A 279 -19.74 -20.10 -13.14
C SER A 279 -19.26 -19.34 -11.92
#